data_AF-A0AAF0EYI6-F1
#
_entry.id   AF-A0AAF0EYI6-F1
#
_cell.length_a   1.000
_cell.length_b   1.000
_cell.length_c   1.000
_cell.angle_alpha   90.00
_cell.angle_beta   90.00
_cell.angle_gamma   90.00
#
_symmetry.space_group_name_H-M   'P 1'
#
loop_
_entity.id
_entity.type
_entity.pdbx_description
1 polymer ?
#
loop_
_entity_poly.entity_id
_entity_poly.type
_entity_poly.pdbx_seq_one_letter_code
_entity_poly.pdbx_strand_id
1 'polypeptide(L)'
;MARRDGAAEAGDAPLYRRSNAKSETYGFSLYIFASVLWVLWVLWAVCPDSVLMRLGIAWFPRRDWAYLLIAWSLVLVLMTYIGFGALNMYHTPPLDSLDCMTDGLGGLPTL
;
A
#
# COMPACT_ATOMS: atom_id res chain seq x y z
N MET A 1 -7.12 54.71 11.55
CA MET A 1 -8.28 54.23 10.77
C MET A 1 -7.79 54.13 9.33
N ALA A 2 -7.57 52.98 8.71
CA ALA A 2 -7.96 51.61 8.96
C ALA A 2 -6.96 50.66 8.26
N ARG A 3 -7.12 49.35 8.49
CA ARG A 3 -6.52 48.22 7.75
C ARG A 3 -5.22 47.68 8.34
N ARG A 4 -5.35 47.08 9.52
CA ARG A 4 -4.32 46.25 10.15
C ARG A 4 -4.84 44.84 10.44
N ASP A 5 -5.66 44.28 9.55
CA ASP A 5 -6.50 43.14 9.96
C ASP A 5 -6.47 41.96 8.96
N GLY A 6 -5.68 42.03 7.89
CA GLY A 6 -5.68 41.01 6.82
C GLY A 6 -4.54 39.99 6.84
N ALA A 7 -3.52 40.14 7.70
CA ALA A 7 -2.32 39.30 7.68
C ALA A 7 -2.25 38.28 8.83
N ALA A 8 -3.26 38.23 9.70
CA ALA A 8 -3.31 37.35 10.87
C ALA A 8 -4.34 36.22 10.76
N GLU A 9 -5.12 36.15 9.67
CA GLU A 9 -6.16 35.12 9.45
C GLU A 9 -5.77 34.04 8.44
N ALA A 10 -4.48 33.83 8.18
CA ALA A 10 -4.01 32.55 7.64
C ALA A 10 -3.76 31.54 8.78
N GLY A 11 -4.65 31.57 9.78
CA GLY A 11 -4.63 30.71 10.94
C GLY A 11 -4.80 29.26 10.52
N ASP A 12 -3.89 28.44 11.04
CA ASP A 12 -4.19 27.11 11.55
C ASP A 12 -5.12 26.28 10.66
N ALA A 13 -4.67 26.02 9.42
CA ALA A 13 -5.19 24.88 8.69
C ALA A 13 -4.92 23.63 9.56
N PRO A 14 -5.95 22.86 9.97
CA PRO A 14 -5.73 21.71 10.83
C PRO A 14 -4.90 20.68 10.05
N LEU A 15 -3.60 20.56 10.39
CA LEU A 15 -2.69 19.52 9.88
C LEU A 15 -3.10 18.10 10.32
N TYR A 16 -4.20 18.00 11.06
CA TYR A 16 -4.85 16.75 11.41
C TYR A 16 -6.05 16.57 10.47
N ARG A 17 -5.78 15.87 9.36
CA ARG A 17 -6.85 15.22 8.58
C ARG A 17 -7.51 14.21 9.51
N ARG A 18 -8.68 14.54 10.04
CA ARG A 18 -9.50 13.67 10.89
C ARG A 18 -9.54 12.27 10.26
N SER A 19 -8.89 11.30 10.90
CA SER A 19 -9.03 9.89 10.51
C SER A 19 -10.51 9.56 10.66
N ASN A 20 -11.12 9.10 9.58
CA ASN A 20 -12.50 8.64 9.65
C ASN A 20 -12.46 7.40 10.55
N ALA A 21 -13.14 7.41 11.71
CA ALA A 21 -13.21 6.25 12.61
C ALA A 21 -13.64 4.97 11.88
N LYS A 22 -14.38 5.12 10.77
CA LYS A 22 -14.72 4.01 9.85
C LYS A 22 -13.46 3.35 9.26
N SER A 23 -12.49 4.13 8.79
CA SER A 23 -11.24 3.65 8.18
C SER A 23 -10.39 2.83 9.14
N GLU A 24 -10.38 3.19 10.42
CA GLU A 24 -9.62 2.49 11.46
C GLU A 24 -10.25 1.13 11.79
N THR A 25 -11.58 1.07 11.88
CA THR A 25 -12.33 -0.17 12.12
C THR A 25 -12.24 -1.17 10.96
N TYR A 26 -12.23 -0.69 9.71
CA TYR A 26 -12.06 -1.57 8.55
C TYR A 26 -10.67 -2.23 8.51
N GLY A 27 -9.61 -1.49 8.85
CA GLY A 27 -8.25 -2.02 8.88
C GLY A 27 -8.10 -3.16 9.88
N PHE A 28 -8.63 -3.00 11.09
CA PHE A 28 -8.63 -4.06 12.10
C PHE A 28 -9.43 -5.29 11.66
N SER A 29 -10.63 -5.09 11.11
CA SER A 29 -11.49 -6.18 10.66
C SER A 29 -10.83 -6.98 9.52
N LEU A 30 -10.21 -6.27 8.58
CA LEU A 30 -9.46 -6.89 7.48
C LEU A 30 -8.22 -7.63 7.98
N TYR A 31 -7.51 -7.09 8.97
CA TYR A 31 -6.35 -7.75 9.57
C TYR A 31 -6.73 -9.08 10.22
N ILE A 32 -7.79 -9.12 11.03
CA ILE A 32 -8.27 -10.36 11.65
C ILE A 32 -8.73 -11.36 10.58
N PHE A 33 -9.50 -10.90 9.59
CA PHE A 33 -9.96 -11.74 8.49
C PHE A 33 -8.80 -12.34 7.68
N ALA A 34 -7.82 -11.51 7.30
CA ALA A 34 -6.62 -11.93 6.59
C ALA A 34 -5.78 -12.91 7.43
N SER A 35 -5.66 -12.67 8.74
CA SER A 35 -4.92 -13.55 9.66
C SER A 35 -5.56 -14.94 9.76
N VAL A 36 -6.89 -15.01 9.87
CA VAL A 36 -7.62 -16.29 9.92
C VAL A 36 -7.45 -17.04 8.60
N LEU A 37 -7.62 -16.37 7.46
CA LEU A 37 -7.41 -16.98 6.14
C LEU A 37 -5.97 -17.48 5.98
N TRP A 38 -4.98 -16.71 6.41
CA TRP A 38 -3.58 -17.08 6.33
C TRP A 38 -3.27 -18.34 7.16
N VAL A 39 -3.76 -18.41 8.41
CA VAL A 39 -3.59 -19.59 9.26
C VAL A 39 -4.27 -20.82 8.63
N LEU A 40 -5.51 -20.68 8.16
CA LEU A 40 -6.22 -21.78 7.48
C LEU A 40 -5.48 -22.26 6.23
N TRP A 41 -4.92 -21.33 5.46
CA TRP A 41 -4.15 -21.64 4.26
C TRP A 41 -2.86 -22.38 4.59
N VAL A 42 -2.10 -21.95 5.60
CA VAL A 42 -0.89 -22.65 6.06
C VAL A 42 -1.23 -24.03 6.60
N LEU A 43 -2.28 -24.15 7.41
CA LEU A 43 -2.76 -25.43 7.92
C LEU A 43 -3.14 -26.38 6.78
N TRP A 44 -3.84 -25.90 5.75
CA TRP A 44 -4.16 -26.69 4.57
C TRP A 44 -2.90 -27.10 3.79
N ALA A 45 -1.92 -26.21 3.65
CA ALA A 45 -0.67 -26.50 2.93
C ALA A 45 0.22 -27.53 3.64
N VAL A 46 0.17 -27.61 4.98
CA VAL A 46 1.00 -28.53 5.79
C VAL A 46 0.28 -29.85 6.10
N CYS A 47 -1.06 -29.86 6.11
CA CYS A 47 -1.84 -31.04 6.47
C CYS A 47 -1.65 -32.18 5.45
N PRO A 48 -1.35 -33.42 5.89
CA PRO A 48 -1.16 -34.54 4.97
C PRO A 48 -2.48 -35.01 4.33
N ASP A 49 -2.40 -35.48 3.08
CA ASP A 49 -3.54 -35.96 2.27
C ASP A 49 -4.43 -37.00 3.02
N SER A 50 -3.84 -37.78 3.91
CA SER A 50 -4.52 -38.80 4.71
C SER A 50 -5.57 -38.22 5.68
N VAL A 51 -5.37 -36.99 6.16
CA VAL A 51 -6.32 -36.30 7.05
C VAL A 51 -7.48 -35.71 6.25
N LEU A 52 -7.19 -35.14 5.07
CA LEU A 52 -8.20 -34.62 4.14
C LEU A 52 -9.14 -35.74 3.65
N MET A 53 -8.58 -36.91 3.34
CA MET A 53 -9.37 -38.05 2.87
C MET A 53 -10.25 -38.63 3.98
N ARG A 54 -9.82 -38.57 5.26
CA ARG A 54 -10.65 -38.91 6.43
C ARG A 54 -11.77 -37.90 6.69
N LEU A 55 -11.57 -36.63 6.30
CA LEU A 55 -12.59 -35.59 6.36
C LEU A 55 -13.68 -35.73 5.28
N GLY A 56 -13.54 -36.69 4.36
CA GLY A 56 -14.51 -36.95 3.29
C GLY A 56 -14.35 -36.07 2.06
N ILE A 57 -13.24 -35.32 1.94
CA ILE A 57 -13.02 -34.43 0.80
C ILE A 57 -12.23 -35.18 -0.28
N ALA A 58 -12.94 -35.67 -1.30
CA ALA A 58 -12.37 -36.55 -2.33
C ALA A 58 -11.58 -35.83 -3.45
N TRP A 59 -11.66 -34.50 -3.54
CA TRP A 59 -11.00 -33.76 -4.61
C TRP A 59 -10.42 -32.42 -4.12
N PHE A 60 -9.10 -32.27 -4.27
CA PHE A 60 -8.39 -30.99 -4.13
C PHE A 60 -7.47 -30.77 -5.34
N PRO A 61 -7.30 -29.52 -5.80
CA PRO A 61 -6.23 -29.17 -6.73
C PRO A 61 -4.88 -29.49 -6.09
N ARG A 62 -3.91 -29.97 -6.89
CA ARG A 62 -2.59 -30.42 -6.41
C ARG A 62 -1.98 -29.44 -5.39
N ARG A 63 -1.39 -29.96 -4.31
CA ARG A 63 -0.64 -29.18 -3.30
C ARG A 63 0.39 -28.21 -3.88
N ASP A 64 0.79 -28.42 -5.14
CA ASP A 64 1.67 -27.53 -5.90
C ASP A 64 1.23 -26.08 -5.97
N TRP A 65 -0.08 -25.86 -5.92
CA TRP A 65 -0.64 -24.51 -5.88
C TRP A 65 -0.22 -23.71 -4.65
N ALA A 66 0.10 -24.35 -3.52
CA ALA A 66 0.53 -23.64 -2.31
C ALA A 66 1.87 -22.90 -2.52
N TYR A 67 2.86 -23.59 -3.07
CA TYR A 67 4.18 -22.98 -3.32
C TYR A 67 4.16 -22.03 -4.52
N LEU A 68 3.34 -22.32 -5.55
CA LEU A 68 3.10 -21.40 -6.66
C LEU A 68 2.55 -20.06 -6.15
N LEU A 69 1.54 -20.06 -5.28
CA LEU A 69 0.97 -18.83 -4.74
C LEU A 69 2.02 -17.98 -3.99
N ILE A 70 2.86 -18.60 -3.15
CA ILE A 70 3.94 -17.87 -2.46
C ILE A 70 4.93 -17.30 -3.48
N ALA A 71 5.42 -18.13 -4.41
CA ALA A 71 6.41 -17.71 -5.40
C ALA A 71 5.90 -16.54 -6.26
N TRP A 72 4.68 -16.64 -6.79
CA TRP A 72 4.08 -15.59 -7.60
C TRP A 72 3.77 -14.32 -6.79
N SER A 73 3.41 -14.44 -5.51
CA SER A 73 3.21 -13.26 -4.64
C SER A 73 4.48 -12.44 -4.46
N LEU A 74 5.63 -13.09 -4.27
CA LEU A 74 6.93 -12.43 -4.14
C LEU A 74 7.33 -11.72 -5.43
N VAL A 75 7.11 -12.36 -6.58
CA VAL A 75 7.34 -11.76 -7.90
C VAL A 75 6.45 -10.54 -8.10
N LEU A 76 5.17 -10.62 -7.72
CA LEU A 76 4.22 -9.51 -7.85
C LEU A 76 4.62 -8.32 -6.96
N VAL A 77 5.06 -8.55 -5.73
CA VAL A 77 5.59 -7.51 -4.84
C VAL A 77 6.82 -6.86 -5.49
N LEU A 78 7.78 -7.64 -5.97
CA LEU A 78 8.98 -7.13 -6.63
C LEU A 78 8.63 -6.31 -7.88
N MET A 79 7.73 -6.82 -8.73
CA MET A 79 7.25 -6.11 -9.92
C MET A 79 6.57 -4.78 -9.57
N THR A 80 5.80 -4.75 -8.48
CA THR A 80 5.15 -3.52 -8.00
C THR A 80 6.19 -2.48 -7.57
N TYR A 81 7.25 -2.88 -6.84
CA TYR A 81 8.33 -1.98 -6.45
C TYR A 81 9.14 -1.46 -7.64
N ILE A 82 9.50 -2.33 -8.57
CA ILE A 82 10.22 -1.93 -9.79
C ILE A 82 9.34 -0.97 -10.62
N GLY A 83 8.06 -1.30 -10.80
CA GLY A 83 7.10 -0.46 -11.52
C GLY A 83 6.93 0.91 -10.86
N PHE A 84 6.77 0.95 -9.54
CA PHE A 84 6.70 2.21 -8.79
C PHE A 84 7.99 3.03 -8.92
N GLY A 85 9.16 2.39 -8.85
CA GLY A 85 10.44 3.04 -9.09
C GLY A 85 10.56 3.63 -10.50
N ALA A 86 10.15 2.87 -11.53
CA ALA A 86 10.14 3.34 -12.91
C ALA A 86 9.17 4.51 -13.12
N LEU A 87 7.98 4.47 -12.51
CA LEU A 87 7.02 5.57 -12.53
C LEU A 87 7.59 6.82 -11.86
N ASN A 88 8.22 6.69 -10.69
CA ASN A 88 8.85 7.83 -10.03
C ASN A 88 9.98 8.42 -10.88
N MET A 89 10.80 7.58 -11.52
CA MET A 89 11.84 8.05 -12.44
C MET A 89 11.26 8.77 -13.66
N TYR A 90 10.14 8.27 -14.21
CA TYR A 90 9.46 8.92 -15.33
C TYR A 90 8.85 10.28 -14.94
N HIS A 91 8.37 10.41 -13.70
CA HIS A 91 7.76 11.63 -13.18
C HIS A 91 8.78 12.64 -12.62
N THR A 92 10.03 12.22 -12.38
CA THR A 92 11.06 13.10 -11.83
C THR A 92 11.70 13.92 -12.95
N PRO A 93 11.83 15.25 -12.81
CA PRO A 93 12.56 16.06 -13.77
C PRO A 93 14.02 15.59 -13.92
N PRO A 94 14.65 15.83 -15.08
CA PRO A 94 16.05 15.43 -15.30
C PRO A 94 16.95 15.99 -14.20
N LEU A 95 17.99 15.25 -13.82
CA LEU A 95 18.88 15.60 -12.69
C LEU A 95 19.62 16.94 -12.84
N ASP A 96 19.61 17.50 -14.05
CA ASP A 96 20.22 18.79 -14.41
C ASP A 96 19.19 19.95 -14.42
N SER A 97 17.93 19.71 -14.03
CA SER A 97 16.91 20.75 -13.93
C SER A 97 17.08 21.56 -12.63
N LEU A 98 17.03 22.88 -12.76
CA LEU A 98 17.04 23.83 -11.64
C LEU A 98 15.79 23.69 -10.75
N ASP A 99 14.75 23.01 -11.21
CA ASP A 99 13.54 22.70 -10.42
C ASP A 99 13.84 21.69 -9.30
N CYS A 100 14.95 20.93 -9.41
CA CYS A 100 15.43 20.09 -8.31
C CYS A 100 16.13 20.89 -7.19
N MET A 101 16.58 22.13 -7.47
CA MET A 101 17.29 22.98 -6.51
C MET A 101 16.44 24.13 -5.96
N THR A 102 15.45 24.59 -6.73
CA THR A 102 14.58 25.71 -6.36
C THR A 102 13.17 25.21 -6.12
N ASP A 103 12.57 25.59 -4.99
CA ASP A 103 11.14 25.38 -4.81
C ASP A 103 10.36 26.47 -5.57
N GLY A 104 9.12 26.17 -5.96
CA GLY A 104 8.26 27.12 -6.69
C GLY A 104 7.92 28.40 -5.91
N LEU A 105 8.44 28.58 -4.69
CA LEU A 105 8.26 29.79 -3.88
C LEU A 105 9.27 30.90 -4.25
N GLY A 106 10.31 30.56 -5.02
CA GLY A 106 11.43 31.46 -5.37
C GLY A 106 11.14 32.57 -6.39
N GLY A 107 9.94 32.64 -6.97
CA GLY A 107 9.52 33.78 -7.82
C GLY A 107 10.28 33.96 -9.13
N LEU A 108 11.02 32.95 -9.59
CA LEU A 108 11.64 32.95 -10.91
C LEU A 108 10.63 32.44 -11.95
N PRO A 109 10.46 33.11 -13.10
CA PRO A 109 9.57 32.63 -14.14
C PRO A 109 10.11 31.32 -14.72
N THR A 110 9.32 30.25 -14.61
CA THR A 110 9.55 28.98 -15.32
C THR A 110 9.47 29.26 -16.83
N LEU A 111 10.58 29.07 -17.55
CA LEU A 111 10.66 29.27 -19.00
C LEU A 111 10.11 28.08 -19.79
#